data_AF-A0A8J4X3T3-F1
#
_entry.id   AF-A0A8J4X3T3-F1
#
_cell.length_a   1.000
_cell.length_b   1.000
_cell.length_c   1.000
_cell.angle_alpha   90.00
_cell.angle_beta   90.00
_cell.angle_gamma   90.00
#
_symmetry.space_group_name_H-M   'P 1'
#
loop_
_entity.id
_entity.type
_entity.pdbx_description
1 polymer ?
#
loop_
_entity_poly.entity_id
_entity_poly.type
_entity_poly.pdbx_seq_one_letter_code
_entity_poly.pdbx_strand_id
1 'polypeptide(L)'
;MKGQDPIPSFSPLSDSNGDSKASWDDNEGLCDSVGSTKKSKTGPVRRARKVEGGIFFPKPENAVTIAVSSRVLFRTEKEQKVFEEKGVEEYLKYQVEHENEPLAPGPAFPFVKALEAVNTQLRELYPDSEELFDIVLVTYNHAHVGLRLINTINHHNLFIERFCMTGGTSPIGYLKAWHTNLYLSADPKKVQEALAEGIAAATMFMPEKQMDVSETQLRVAFDGDAVLFSDESERIFKAHGLDKFFEHERENENTLLDH
;
A
#
# COMPACT_ATOMS: atom_id res chain seq x y z
N MET A 1 6.38 -63.71 -11.73
CA MET A 1 6.64 -62.41 -12.39
C MET A 1 5.28 -61.73 -12.49
N LYS A 2 4.94 -60.90 -11.49
CA LYS A 2 4.99 -59.41 -11.50
C LYS A 2 3.98 -58.83 -12.50
N GLY A 3 3.02 -57.99 -12.14
CA GLY A 3 2.71 -57.33 -10.86
C GLY A 3 1.72 -56.20 -11.17
N GLN A 4 0.67 -56.07 -10.35
CA GLN A 4 -0.30 -54.98 -10.34
C GLN A 4 -0.46 -54.57 -8.88
N ASP A 5 -0.01 -53.36 -8.54
CA ASP A 5 -0.18 -52.77 -7.21
C ASP A 5 -1.38 -51.80 -7.24
N PRO A 6 -2.35 -51.92 -6.32
CA PRO A 6 -3.41 -50.93 -6.13
C PRO A 6 -3.05 -49.89 -5.05
N ILE A 7 -3.61 -48.70 -5.24
CA ILE A 7 -3.51 -47.50 -4.39
C ILE A 7 -4.25 -47.73 -3.05
N PRO A 8 -3.69 -47.34 -1.88
CA PRO A 8 -4.41 -47.38 -0.62
C PRO A 8 -5.17 -46.08 -0.31
N SER A 9 -6.44 -46.25 0.08
CA SER A 9 -7.32 -45.27 0.72
C SER A 9 -6.93 -45.04 2.18
N PHE A 10 -6.84 -43.78 2.62
CA PHE A 10 -6.73 -43.42 4.04
C PHE A 10 -8.02 -42.76 4.54
N SER A 11 -8.61 -43.37 5.56
CA SER A 11 -9.71 -42.85 6.38
C SER A 11 -9.14 -42.20 7.67
N PRO A 12 -9.90 -41.33 8.36
CA PRO A 12 -9.37 -40.44 9.39
C PRO A 12 -9.19 -41.13 10.75
N LEU A 13 -8.14 -40.72 11.47
CA LEU A 13 -7.89 -41.09 12.86
C LEU A 13 -8.57 -40.09 13.80
N SER A 14 -9.53 -40.60 14.58
CA SER A 14 -9.94 -40.06 15.87
C SER A 14 -9.18 -40.82 16.97
N ASP A 15 -8.62 -40.12 17.95
CA ASP A 15 -8.67 -40.58 19.34
C ASP A 15 -8.39 -39.45 20.32
N SER A 16 -9.02 -39.61 21.48
CA SER A 16 -9.42 -38.65 22.49
C SER A 16 -8.49 -38.56 23.71
N ASN A 17 -8.70 -37.47 24.47
CA ASN A 17 -8.62 -37.32 25.93
C ASN A 17 -7.29 -36.96 26.60
N GLY A 18 -7.36 -35.90 27.40
CA GLY A 18 -6.36 -35.47 28.37
C GLY A 18 -6.73 -34.15 29.05
N ASP A 19 -7.84 -34.15 29.80
CA ASP A 19 -8.29 -33.07 30.69
C ASP A 19 -7.26 -32.74 31.78
N SER A 20 -7.04 -31.46 32.09
CA SER A 20 -6.39 -30.98 33.33
C SER A 20 -6.68 -29.49 33.57
N LYS A 21 -7.69 -29.22 34.40
CA LYS A 21 -7.97 -27.94 35.05
C LYS A 21 -6.91 -27.59 36.10
N ALA A 22 -6.47 -26.33 36.12
CA ALA A 22 -6.00 -25.60 37.32
C ALA A 22 -6.15 -24.08 37.01
N SER A 23 -7.23 -23.44 37.44
CA SER A 23 -7.40 -22.74 38.73
C SER A 23 -6.33 -21.67 38.98
N TRP A 24 -6.72 -20.42 38.73
CA TRP A 24 -6.02 -19.21 39.14
C TRP A 24 -6.58 -18.80 40.49
N ASP A 25 -5.73 -18.73 41.51
CA ASP A 25 -6.03 -18.04 42.76
C ASP A 25 -4.83 -17.18 43.15
N ASP A 26 -5.19 -16.03 43.70
CA ASP A 26 -4.39 -14.85 44.01
C ASP A 26 -3.25 -15.09 45.01
N ASN A 27 -2.21 -14.25 44.93
CA ASN A 27 -1.43 -13.91 46.11
C ASN A 27 -0.90 -12.48 46.02
N GLU A 28 -1.45 -11.60 46.85
CA GLU A 28 -0.91 -10.29 47.19
C GLU A 28 0.27 -10.43 48.18
N GLY A 29 1.28 -9.55 48.10
CA GLY A 29 2.31 -9.47 49.14
C GLY A 29 3.62 -8.76 48.78
N LEU A 30 3.57 -7.44 48.67
CA LEU A 30 4.48 -6.42 49.24
C LEU A 30 5.98 -6.76 49.50
N CYS A 31 6.92 -5.99 48.93
CA CYS A 31 8.03 -5.36 49.67
C CYS A 31 8.75 -4.21 48.90
N ASP A 32 9.47 -3.40 49.68
CA ASP A 32 9.75 -1.98 49.51
C ASP A 32 10.89 -1.53 48.57
N SER A 33 10.71 -0.29 48.11
CA SER A 33 11.65 0.78 47.70
C SER A 33 13.18 0.54 47.75
N VAL A 34 13.86 0.88 46.64
CA VAL A 34 15.08 1.72 46.62
C VAL A 34 15.13 2.52 45.32
N GLY A 35 15.20 3.85 45.42
CA GLY A 35 15.37 4.76 44.29
C GLY A 35 16.79 4.74 43.72
N SER A 36 16.89 4.79 42.39
CA SER A 36 18.09 5.27 41.70
C SER A 36 17.73 5.93 40.38
N THR A 37 18.03 7.22 40.34
CA THR A 37 17.87 8.16 39.24
C THR A 37 18.72 7.72 38.04
N LYS A 38 18.07 7.36 36.92
CA LYS A 38 18.71 7.31 35.60
C LYS A 38 17.88 8.11 34.61
N LYS A 39 18.46 9.19 34.11
CA LYS A 39 17.96 9.98 32.97
C LYS A 39 17.70 9.02 31.80
N SER A 40 16.44 8.81 31.44
CA SER A 40 16.07 8.10 30.21
C SER A 40 16.35 9.03 29.03
N LYS A 41 17.26 8.62 28.16
CA LYS A 41 17.34 9.14 26.79
C LYS A 41 16.08 8.65 26.08
N THR A 42 15.14 9.54 25.82
CA THR A 42 13.97 9.28 24.98
C THR A 42 14.43 9.10 23.54
N GLY A 43 14.78 7.85 23.18
CA GLY A 43 14.71 7.41 21.80
C GLY A 43 13.26 7.42 21.31
N PRO A 44 13.02 7.44 19.99
CA PRO A 44 11.66 7.50 19.46
C PRO A 44 10.86 6.32 20.01
N VAL A 45 9.74 6.64 20.66
CA VAL A 45 8.80 5.69 21.22
C VAL A 45 8.37 4.77 20.08
N ARG A 46 8.72 3.48 20.20
CA ARG A 46 8.22 2.44 19.30
C ARG A 46 6.70 2.57 19.24
N ARG A 47 6.13 2.79 18.05
CA ARG A 47 4.68 2.77 17.82
C ARG A 47 4.12 1.46 18.38
N ALA A 48 3.60 1.51 19.60
CA ALA A 48 2.95 0.38 20.21
C ALA A 48 1.60 0.22 19.50
N ARG A 49 1.50 -0.85 18.73
CA ARG A 49 0.26 -1.48 18.27
C ARG A 49 -0.78 -1.39 19.39
N LYS A 50 -1.82 -0.56 19.24
CA LYS A 50 -3.05 -0.76 20.02
C LYS A 50 -3.87 -1.82 19.27
N VAL A 51 -3.43 -3.07 19.37
CA VAL A 51 -4.30 -4.23 19.06
C VAL A 51 -4.92 -4.64 20.39
N GLU A 52 -6.01 -3.97 20.74
CA GLU A 52 -6.97 -4.60 21.65
C GLU A 52 -7.62 -5.73 20.86
N GLY A 53 -7.15 -6.97 21.09
CA GLY A 53 -7.86 -8.17 20.67
C GLY A 53 -7.87 -8.49 19.18
N GLY A 54 -6.79 -8.29 18.42
CA GLY A 54 -6.61 -8.97 17.10
C GLY A 54 -7.73 -8.78 16.06
N ILE A 55 -8.57 -7.75 16.22
CA ILE A 55 -9.64 -7.44 15.29
C ILE A 55 -9.05 -6.53 14.22
N PHE A 56 -8.93 -7.06 13.00
CA PHE A 56 -8.76 -6.27 11.80
C PHE A 56 -10.00 -5.36 11.70
N PHE A 57 -9.87 -4.07 12.03
CA PHE A 57 -10.97 -3.14 11.80
C PHE A 57 -11.19 -3.09 10.29
N PRO A 58 -12.39 -3.43 9.77
CA PRO A 58 -12.69 -3.14 8.38
C PRO A 58 -12.49 -1.63 8.20
N LYS A 59 -11.62 -1.28 7.25
CA LYS A 59 -11.24 0.11 7.04
C LYS A 59 -12.45 0.95 6.64
N PRO A 60 -12.40 2.25 6.95
CA PRO A 60 -13.49 3.18 6.69
C PRO A 60 -13.95 3.12 5.24
N GLU A 61 -15.27 3.02 5.03
CA GLU A 61 -15.89 3.00 3.70
C GLU A 61 -15.50 4.22 2.83
N ASN A 62 -15.06 5.30 3.49
CA ASN A 62 -14.76 6.59 2.88
C ASN A 62 -13.25 6.88 2.69
N ALA A 63 -12.35 5.94 2.99
CA ALA A 63 -10.92 6.17 2.76
C ALA A 63 -10.58 6.29 1.27
N VAL A 64 -9.72 7.24 0.95
CA VAL A 64 -9.08 7.36 -0.36
C VAL A 64 -8.03 6.25 -0.48
N THR A 65 -8.36 5.21 -1.23
CA THR A 65 -7.50 4.05 -1.46
C THR A 65 -6.50 4.34 -2.58
N ILE A 66 -5.22 4.30 -2.23
CA ILE A 66 -4.09 4.57 -3.13
C ILE A 66 -3.27 3.30 -3.27
N ALA A 67 -3.35 2.68 -4.46
CA ALA A 67 -2.56 1.51 -4.80
C ALA A 67 -1.23 1.95 -5.43
N VAL A 68 -0.12 1.45 -4.91
CA VAL A 68 1.23 1.82 -5.34
C VAL A 68 1.98 0.56 -5.75
N SER A 69 2.59 0.56 -6.94
CA SER A 69 3.40 -0.59 -7.35
C SER A 69 4.73 -0.67 -6.58
N SER A 70 5.21 -1.87 -6.29
CA SER A 70 6.52 -2.07 -5.62
C SER A 70 7.67 -1.39 -6.37
N ARG A 71 7.59 -1.35 -7.71
CA ARG A 71 8.57 -0.72 -8.59
C ARG A 71 8.55 0.80 -8.58
N VAL A 72 7.55 1.47 -8.02
CA VAL A 72 7.58 2.93 -7.81
C VAL A 72 7.83 3.29 -6.35
N LEU A 73 7.44 2.41 -5.43
CA LEU A 73 7.70 2.61 -4.01
C LEU A 73 9.18 2.38 -3.65
N PHE A 74 9.81 1.40 -4.30
CA PHE A 74 11.20 1.03 -4.07
C PHE A 74 11.98 0.95 -5.38
N ARG A 75 13.29 1.18 -5.28
CA ARG A 75 14.25 0.99 -6.37
C ARG A 75 14.54 -0.49 -6.54
N THR A 76 14.19 -1.02 -7.71
CA THR A 76 14.36 -2.44 -8.06
C THR A 76 15.07 -2.64 -9.39
N GLU A 77 15.85 -1.66 -9.85
CA GLU A 77 16.48 -1.65 -11.17
C GLU A 77 17.55 -2.75 -11.30
N LYS A 78 18.24 -3.09 -10.20
CA LYS A 78 19.23 -4.17 -10.18
C LYS A 78 18.54 -5.52 -10.35
N GLU A 79 17.48 -5.75 -9.60
CA GLU A 79 16.66 -6.96 -9.62
C GLU A 79 16.02 -7.14 -10.99
N GLN A 80 15.52 -6.05 -11.59
CA GLN A 80 14.95 -6.06 -12.93
C GLN A 80 15.98 -6.49 -13.98
N LYS A 81 17.22 -5.99 -13.90
CA LYS A 81 18.30 -6.43 -14.81
C LYS A 81 18.61 -7.92 -14.66
N VAL A 82 18.65 -8.43 -13.42
CA VAL A 82 18.85 -9.87 -13.18
C VAL A 82 17.73 -10.69 -13.85
N PHE A 83 16.48 -10.26 -13.71
CA PHE A 83 15.34 -10.92 -14.36
C PHE A 83 15.43 -10.89 -15.88
N GLU A 84 15.74 -9.73 -16.46
CA GLU A 84 15.80 -9.54 -17.92
C GLU A 84 16.98 -10.28 -18.56
N GLU A 85 18.14 -10.31 -17.91
CA GLU A 85 19.36 -10.90 -18.46
C GLU A 85 19.50 -12.41 -18.15
N LYS A 86 19.06 -12.85 -16.97
CA LYS A 86 19.31 -14.21 -16.45
C LYS A 86 18.04 -15.05 -16.23
N GLY A 87 16.87 -14.44 -16.37
CA GLY A 87 15.59 -15.13 -16.23
C GLY A 87 15.12 -15.31 -14.78
N VAL A 88 14.02 -16.07 -14.65
CA VAL A 88 13.24 -16.18 -13.41
C VAL A 88 14.01 -16.89 -12.29
N GLU A 89 14.71 -17.99 -12.58
CA GLU A 89 15.40 -18.79 -11.56
C GLU A 89 16.47 -17.97 -10.83
N GLU A 90 17.30 -17.27 -11.60
CA GLU A 90 18.39 -16.45 -11.05
C GLU A 90 17.87 -15.21 -10.34
N TYR A 91 16.76 -14.65 -10.82
CA TYR A 91 16.04 -13.60 -10.11
C TYR A 91 15.54 -14.07 -8.74
N LEU A 92 14.92 -15.25 -8.66
CA LEU A 92 14.41 -15.80 -7.40
C LEU A 92 15.56 -16.05 -6.42
N LYS A 93 16.65 -16.67 -6.90
CA LYS A 93 17.84 -16.90 -6.08
C LYS A 93 18.43 -15.60 -5.55
N TYR A 94 18.57 -14.59 -6.41
CA TYR A 94 19.04 -13.26 -6.02
C TYR A 94 18.16 -12.66 -4.93
N GLN A 95 16.83 -12.73 -5.08
CA GLN A 95 15.89 -12.17 -4.10
C GLN A 95 15.94 -12.87 -2.74
N VAL A 96 16.17 -14.19 -2.71
CA VAL A 96 16.34 -14.96 -1.47
C VAL A 96 17.67 -14.63 -0.79
N GLU A 97 18.77 -14.56 -1.55
CA GLU A 97 20.09 -14.21 -1.02
C GLU A 97 20.11 -12.81 -0.39
N HIS A 98 19.30 -11.89 -0.92
CA HIS A 98 19.23 -10.48 -0.48
C HIS A 98 17.96 -10.19 0.35
N GLU A 99 17.30 -11.21 0.90
CA GLU A 99 16.01 -11.06 1.61
C GLU A 99 16.06 -10.08 2.80
N ASN A 100 17.21 -10.00 3.47
CA ASN A 100 17.43 -9.11 4.61
C ASN A 100 18.07 -7.77 4.21
N GLU A 101 18.28 -7.53 2.92
CA GLU A 101 18.82 -6.28 2.40
C GLU A 101 17.68 -5.37 1.92
N PRO A 102 17.35 -4.29 2.67
CA PRO A 102 16.24 -3.41 2.34
C PRO A 102 16.45 -2.72 0.99
N LEU A 103 15.37 -2.58 0.21
CA LEU A 103 15.41 -1.82 -1.03
C LEU A 103 15.49 -0.33 -0.74
N ALA A 104 16.16 0.42 -1.62
CA ALA A 104 16.25 1.87 -1.51
C ALA A 104 14.91 2.54 -1.86
N PRO A 105 14.59 3.70 -1.26
CA PRO A 105 13.39 4.48 -1.59
C PRO A 105 13.26 4.83 -3.07
N GLY A 106 12.07 4.58 -3.62
CA GLY A 106 11.66 4.95 -4.98
C GLY A 106 10.96 6.31 -5.05
N PRO A 107 10.50 6.74 -6.25
CA PRO A 107 9.88 8.04 -6.49
C PRO A 107 8.56 8.25 -5.75
N ALA A 108 7.79 7.18 -5.48
CA ALA A 108 6.55 7.28 -4.73
C ALA A 108 6.77 7.28 -3.21
N PHE A 109 7.98 7.01 -2.72
CA PHE A 109 8.26 6.86 -1.30
C PHE A 109 7.94 8.12 -0.49
N PRO A 110 8.39 9.33 -0.88
CA PRO A 110 8.08 10.53 -0.12
C PRO A 110 6.59 10.86 -0.12
N PHE A 111 5.90 10.54 -1.21
CA PHE A 111 4.45 10.69 -1.32
C PHE A 111 3.72 9.78 -0.31
N VAL A 112 4.09 8.50 -0.22
CA VAL A 112 3.53 7.56 0.77
C VAL A 112 3.79 8.05 2.20
N LYS A 113 5.00 8.54 2.51
CA LYS A 113 5.30 9.14 3.82
C LYS A 113 4.42 10.36 4.12
N ALA A 114 4.21 11.23 3.14
CA ALA A 114 3.39 12.42 3.31
C ALA A 114 1.92 12.06 3.60
N LEU A 115 1.36 11.04 2.95
CA LEU A 115 0.02 10.53 3.24
C LEU A 115 -0.10 9.98 4.67
N GLU A 116 0.88 9.20 5.12
CA GLU A 116 0.94 8.72 6.51
C GLU A 116 1.04 9.87 7.52
N ALA A 117 1.80 10.91 7.19
CA ALA A 117 1.93 12.10 8.01
C ALA A 117 0.59 12.84 8.14
N VAL A 118 -0.18 12.96 7.05
CA VAL A 118 -1.53 13.54 7.08
C VAL A 118 -2.46 12.69 7.95
N ASN A 119 -2.52 11.36 7.76
CA ASN A 119 -3.33 10.49 8.61
C ASN A 119 -2.97 10.63 10.11
N THR A 120 -1.68 10.74 10.42
CA THR A 120 -1.20 10.92 11.80
C THR A 120 -1.69 12.25 12.38
N GLN A 121 -1.51 13.35 11.65
CA GLN A 121 -1.95 14.68 12.09
C GLN A 121 -3.48 14.77 12.24
N LEU A 122 -4.24 14.19 11.32
CA LEU A 122 -5.70 14.16 11.40
C LEU A 122 -6.17 13.41 12.63
N ARG A 123 -5.52 12.30 12.99
CA ARG A 123 -5.84 11.55 14.21
C ARG A 123 -5.51 12.33 15.49
N GLU A 124 -4.43 13.12 15.48
CA GLU A 124 -4.08 13.99 16.61
C GLU A 124 -5.10 15.13 16.79
N LEU A 125 -5.58 15.71 15.69
CA LEU A 125 -6.59 16.78 15.70
C LEU A 125 -8.00 16.25 15.97
N TYR A 126 -8.32 15.06 15.46
CA TYR A 126 -9.62 14.42 15.52
C TYR A 126 -9.45 12.94 15.91
N PRO A 127 -9.36 12.62 17.22
CA PRO A 127 -9.06 11.25 17.69
C PRO A 127 -10.07 10.18 17.27
N ASP A 128 -11.34 10.57 17.07
CA ASP A 128 -12.41 9.67 16.62
C ASP A 128 -12.53 9.61 15.08
N SER A 129 -11.65 10.29 14.34
CA SER A 129 -11.67 10.27 12.87
C SER A 129 -11.09 8.98 12.31
N GLU A 130 -11.67 8.56 11.20
CA GLU A 130 -11.19 7.45 10.40
C GLU A 130 -9.93 7.82 9.60
N GLU A 131 -9.16 6.81 9.14
CA GLU A 131 -8.02 7.08 8.25
C GLU A 131 -8.48 7.65 6.91
N LEU A 132 -7.96 8.82 6.53
CA LEU A 132 -8.30 9.45 5.27
C LEU A 132 -7.71 8.70 4.07
N PHE A 133 -6.45 8.27 4.19
CA PHE A 133 -5.74 7.56 3.13
C PHE A 133 -5.49 6.10 3.48
N ASP A 134 -5.82 5.19 2.56
CA ASP A 134 -5.43 3.80 2.67
C ASP A 134 -4.43 3.42 1.58
N ILE A 135 -3.25 2.96 1.98
CA ILE A 135 -2.14 2.71 1.08
C ILE A 135 -2.00 1.20 0.88
N VAL A 136 -2.06 0.79 -0.39
CA VAL A 136 -2.01 -0.62 -0.77
C VAL A 136 -0.83 -0.86 -1.70
N LEU A 137 -0.01 -1.86 -1.38
CA LEU A 137 1.14 -2.20 -2.18
C LEU A 137 0.81 -3.31 -3.19
N VAL A 138 1.06 -3.05 -4.46
CA VAL A 138 0.84 -4.01 -5.56
C VAL A 138 2.20 -4.47 -6.07
N THR A 139 2.47 -5.77 -6.04
CA THR A 139 3.67 -6.34 -6.67
C THR A 139 3.31 -7.38 -7.71
N TYR A 140 4.08 -7.37 -8.80
CA TYR A 140 3.98 -8.34 -9.88
C TYR A 140 4.81 -9.58 -9.64
N ASN A 141 5.65 -9.55 -8.60
CA ASN A 141 6.52 -10.66 -8.32
C ASN A 141 5.76 -11.81 -7.67
N HIS A 142 6.29 -13.02 -7.80
CA HIS A 142 5.76 -14.20 -7.10
C HIS A 142 5.85 -14.06 -5.58
N ALA A 143 4.94 -14.73 -4.87
CA ALA A 143 4.88 -14.73 -3.41
C ALA A 143 6.20 -15.08 -2.72
N HIS A 144 7.01 -15.92 -3.38
CA HIS A 144 8.31 -16.37 -2.90
C HIS A 144 9.32 -15.24 -2.64
N VAL A 145 9.16 -14.07 -3.28
CA VAL A 145 10.05 -12.91 -3.08
C VAL A 145 9.41 -11.81 -2.21
N GLY A 146 8.30 -12.12 -1.53
CA GLY A 146 7.55 -11.17 -0.71
C GLY A 146 8.25 -10.79 0.58
N LEU A 147 9.08 -11.68 1.14
CA LEU A 147 9.74 -11.45 2.42
C LEU A 147 10.68 -10.26 2.38
N ARG A 148 11.48 -10.09 1.32
CA ARG A 148 12.34 -8.91 1.13
C ARG A 148 11.53 -7.61 1.12
N LEU A 149 10.35 -7.63 0.50
CA LEU A 149 9.46 -6.47 0.43
C LEU A 149 8.90 -6.13 1.82
N ILE A 150 8.47 -7.14 2.57
CA ILE A 150 7.99 -6.98 3.96
C ILE A 150 9.12 -6.45 4.86
N ASN A 151 10.32 -7.01 4.76
CA ASN A 151 11.49 -6.55 5.49
C ASN A 151 11.84 -5.09 5.14
N THR A 152 11.70 -4.73 3.87
CA THR A 152 11.91 -3.35 3.40
C THR A 152 10.87 -2.38 3.98
N ILE A 153 9.58 -2.73 3.95
CA ILE A 153 8.48 -1.93 4.54
C ILE A 153 8.74 -1.70 6.03
N ASN A 154 9.12 -2.76 6.75
CA ASN A 154 9.43 -2.71 8.18
C ASN A 154 10.68 -1.86 8.46
N HIS A 155 11.74 -2.02 7.66
CA HIS A 155 12.97 -1.25 7.78
C HIS A 155 12.73 0.26 7.63
N HIS A 156 11.87 0.65 6.70
CA HIS A 156 11.52 2.05 6.42
C HIS A 156 10.35 2.58 7.28
N ASN A 157 9.82 1.75 8.19
CA ASN A 157 8.68 2.11 9.04
C ASN A 157 7.48 2.64 8.26
N LEU A 158 7.17 2.01 7.12
CA LEU A 158 5.97 2.32 6.34
C LEU A 158 4.74 1.62 6.95
N PHE A 159 3.63 2.34 7.03
CA PHE A 159 2.35 1.85 7.47
C PHE A 159 1.52 1.36 6.27
N ILE A 160 1.88 0.17 5.79
CA ILE A 160 1.20 -0.51 4.69
C ILE A 160 0.64 -1.82 5.23
N GLU A 161 -0.67 -1.85 5.44
CA GLU A 161 -1.37 -3.01 6.01
C GLU A 161 -1.81 -4.02 4.96
N ARG A 162 -1.95 -3.57 3.71
CA ARG A 162 -2.45 -4.38 2.60
C ARG A 162 -1.42 -4.41 1.48
N PHE A 163 -1.11 -5.63 1.03
CA PHE A 163 -0.34 -5.83 -0.19
C PHE A 163 -0.87 -7.03 -0.96
N CYS A 164 -0.80 -7.00 -2.28
CA CYS A 164 -1.06 -8.15 -3.14
C CYS A 164 0.14 -8.49 -4.00
N MET A 165 0.27 -9.79 -4.26
CA MET A 165 1.31 -10.37 -5.10
C MET A 165 0.60 -11.09 -6.24
N THR A 166 0.69 -10.53 -7.43
CA THR A 166 -0.08 -11.01 -8.60
C THR A 166 0.65 -12.10 -9.39
N GLY A 167 1.94 -12.35 -9.11
CA GLY A 167 2.72 -13.40 -9.81
C GLY A 167 2.72 -13.22 -11.33
N GLY A 168 2.79 -11.99 -11.81
CA GLY A 168 2.80 -11.64 -13.23
C GLY A 168 1.42 -11.40 -13.85
N THR A 169 0.33 -11.74 -13.14
CA THR A 169 -1.04 -11.49 -13.63
C THR A 169 -1.42 -10.00 -13.56
N SER A 170 -2.53 -9.64 -14.21
CA SER A 170 -3.03 -8.27 -14.22
C SER A 170 -3.51 -7.86 -12.82
N PRO A 171 -3.20 -6.64 -12.33
CA PRO A 171 -3.57 -6.21 -10.98
C PRO A 171 -5.03 -5.79 -10.88
N ILE A 172 -5.72 -5.65 -12.01
CA ILE A 172 -7.04 -4.99 -12.12
C ILE A 172 -8.09 -5.62 -11.21
N GLY A 173 -8.13 -6.95 -11.11
CA GLY A 173 -9.07 -7.64 -10.23
C GLY A 173 -8.93 -7.19 -8.77
N TYR A 174 -7.69 -7.04 -8.29
CA TYR A 174 -7.41 -6.53 -6.95
C TYR A 174 -7.74 -5.05 -6.82
N LEU A 175 -7.37 -4.23 -7.82
CA LEU A 175 -7.64 -2.79 -7.79
C LEU A 175 -9.15 -2.50 -7.68
N LYS A 176 -9.97 -3.24 -8.43
CA LYS A 176 -11.44 -3.16 -8.37
C LYS A 176 -11.99 -3.64 -7.04
N ALA A 177 -11.55 -4.80 -6.56
CA ALA A 177 -12.01 -5.39 -5.30
C ALA A 177 -11.71 -4.49 -4.09
N TRP A 178 -10.67 -3.66 -4.18
CA TRP A 178 -10.30 -2.71 -3.14
C TRP A 178 -10.84 -1.30 -3.34
N HIS A 179 -11.70 -1.08 -4.35
CA HIS A 179 -12.24 0.25 -4.67
C HIS A 179 -11.14 1.32 -4.79
N THR A 180 -10.05 0.97 -5.49
CA THR A 180 -8.87 1.84 -5.64
C THR A 180 -9.27 3.16 -6.29
N ASN A 181 -8.99 4.29 -5.63
CA ASN A 181 -9.23 5.63 -6.16
C ASN A 181 -8.07 6.09 -7.05
N LEU A 182 -6.83 5.74 -6.71
CA LEU A 182 -5.63 6.11 -7.47
C LEU A 182 -4.65 4.93 -7.55
N TYR A 183 -4.19 4.61 -8.76
CA TYR A 183 -3.14 3.61 -8.99
C TYR A 183 -1.85 4.23 -9.56
N LEU A 184 -0.73 4.02 -8.87
CA LEU A 184 0.59 4.52 -9.27
C LEU A 184 1.51 3.36 -9.67
N SER A 185 2.02 3.39 -10.90
CA SER A 185 2.85 2.31 -11.44
C SER A 185 4.02 2.82 -12.29
N ALA A 186 5.09 2.04 -12.35
CA ALA A 186 6.20 2.28 -13.27
C ALA A 186 5.93 1.67 -14.66
N ASP A 187 4.93 0.79 -14.77
CA ASP A 187 4.58 0.09 -16.01
C ASP A 187 3.42 0.81 -16.71
N PRO A 188 3.66 1.49 -17.85
CA PRO A 188 2.63 2.25 -18.55
C PRO A 188 1.52 1.36 -19.12
N LYS A 189 1.80 0.07 -19.44
CA LYS A 189 0.76 -0.85 -19.93
C LYS A 189 -0.25 -1.15 -18.82
N LYS A 190 0.23 -1.33 -17.60
CA LYS A 190 -0.64 -1.57 -16.43
C LYS A 190 -1.44 -0.33 -16.03
N VAL A 191 -0.88 0.86 -16.24
CA VAL A 191 -1.62 2.12 -16.10
C VAL A 191 -2.74 2.20 -17.14
N GLN A 192 -2.47 1.87 -18.39
CA GLN A 192 -3.50 1.82 -19.45
C GLN A 192 -4.61 0.80 -19.13
N GLU A 193 -4.26 -0.39 -18.65
CA GLU A 193 -5.24 -1.39 -18.19
C GLU A 193 -6.14 -0.84 -17.08
N ALA A 194 -5.59 -0.09 -16.11
CA ALA A 194 -6.35 0.48 -15.01
C ALA A 194 -7.28 1.61 -15.48
N LEU A 195 -6.78 2.49 -16.36
CA LEU A 195 -7.57 3.57 -16.95
C LEU A 195 -8.74 3.04 -17.80
N ALA A 196 -8.51 1.96 -18.57
CA ALA A 196 -9.56 1.33 -19.38
C ALA A 196 -10.71 0.79 -18.52
N GLU A 197 -10.45 0.51 -17.25
CA GLU A 197 -11.40 -0.02 -16.28
C GLU A 197 -11.98 1.05 -15.35
N GLY A 198 -11.75 2.34 -15.67
CA GLY A 198 -12.27 3.49 -14.95
C GLY A 198 -11.53 3.81 -13.64
N ILE A 199 -10.36 3.21 -13.40
CA ILE A 199 -9.55 3.49 -12.21
C ILE A 199 -8.56 4.60 -12.56
N ALA A 200 -8.58 5.72 -11.82
CA ALA A 200 -7.60 6.77 -12.04
C ALA A 200 -6.19 6.23 -11.79
N ALA A 201 -5.29 6.43 -12.74
CA ALA A 201 -3.96 5.86 -12.68
C ALA A 201 -2.91 6.76 -13.35
N ALA A 202 -1.69 6.70 -12.86
CA ALA A 202 -0.57 7.47 -13.40
C ALA A 202 0.71 6.65 -13.49
N THR A 203 1.47 6.89 -14.56
CA THR A 203 2.81 6.32 -14.71
C THR A 203 3.81 7.19 -13.98
N MET A 204 4.57 6.61 -13.06
CA MET A 204 5.66 7.30 -12.38
C MET A 204 7.01 6.84 -12.92
N PHE A 205 7.86 7.80 -13.25
CA PHE A 205 9.20 7.54 -13.74
C PHE A 205 10.21 7.59 -12.59
N MET A 206 11.24 6.76 -12.69
CA MET A 206 12.39 6.84 -11.80
C MET A 206 13.23 8.06 -12.19
N PRO A 207 13.36 9.08 -11.33
CA PRO A 207 14.18 10.24 -11.66
C PRO A 207 15.66 9.87 -11.58
N GLU A 208 16.46 10.40 -12.52
CA GLU A 208 17.93 10.23 -12.53
C GLU A 208 18.60 10.85 -11.30
N LYS A 209 18.01 11.93 -10.78
CA LYS A 209 18.44 12.61 -9.56
C LYS A 209 17.33 12.55 -8.52
N GLN A 210 17.71 12.20 -7.30
CA GLN A 210 16.80 12.23 -6.18
C GLN A 210 16.43 13.70 -5.90
N MET A 211 15.16 14.04 -6.07
CA MET A 211 14.65 15.35 -5.69
C MET A 211 14.35 15.33 -4.19
N ASP A 212 14.77 16.38 -3.50
CA ASP A 212 14.47 16.55 -2.08
C ASP A 212 13.02 17.06 -1.95
N VAL A 213 12.10 16.11 -1.78
CA VAL A 213 10.67 16.37 -1.62
C VAL A 213 10.26 16.08 -0.18
N SER A 214 9.34 16.87 0.36
CA SER A 214 8.90 16.71 1.74
C SER A 214 8.18 15.39 1.96
N GLU A 215 8.62 14.64 2.97
CA GLU A 215 7.95 13.43 3.45
C GLU A 215 6.85 13.70 4.49
N THR A 216 6.73 14.95 4.96
CA THR A 216 5.83 15.35 6.05
C THR A 216 4.67 16.24 5.59
N GLN A 217 4.74 16.73 4.36
CA GLN A 217 3.75 17.64 3.79
C GLN A 217 3.22 17.11 2.47
N LEU A 218 1.91 16.87 2.41
CA LEU A 218 1.20 16.67 1.15
C LEU A 218 0.87 18.03 0.54
N ARG A 219 1.26 18.24 -0.73
CA ARG A 219 0.90 19.44 -1.49
C ARG A 219 -0.09 19.05 -2.57
N VAL A 220 -1.25 19.70 -2.57
CA VAL A 220 -2.32 19.48 -3.55
C VAL A 220 -2.41 20.71 -4.43
N ALA A 221 -2.35 20.50 -5.74
CA ALA A 221 -2.66 21.53 -6.72
C ALA A 221 -4.06 21.23 -7.28
N PHE A 222 -4.92 22.24 -7.27
CA PHE A 222 -6.26 22.14 -7.85
C PHE A 222 -6.22 22.76 -9.24
N ASP A 223 -6.61 21.96 -10.24
CA ASP A 223 -6.91 22.48 -11.56
C ASP A 223 -8.33 23.06 -11.49
N GLY A 224 -8.45 24.39 -11.60
CA GLY A 224 -9.69 25.11 -11.26
C GLY A 224 -10.88 24.64 -12.09
N ASP A 225 -10.65 24.34 -13.36
CA ASP A 225 -11.69 24.12 -14.38
C ASP A 225 -12.48 22.81 -14.19
N ALA A 226 -11.93 21.86 -13.44
CA ALA A 226 -12.57 20.55 -13.19
C ALA A 226 -13.03 20.33 -11.74
N VAL A 227 -12.49 21.09 -10.77
CA VAL A 227 -12.72 20.84 -9.34
C VAL A 227 -13.34 22.02 -8.61
N LEU A 228 -13.06 23.25 -9.03
CA LEU A 228 -13.55 24.47 -8.39
C LEU A 228 -14.67 25.16 -9.17
N PHE A 229 -14.79 24.84 -10.46
CA PHE A 229 -15.80 25.38 -11.38
C PHE A 229 -16.76 24.28 -11.87
N SER A 230 -17.88 24.68 -12.47
CA SER A 230 -18.99 23.80 -12.84
C SER A 230 -18.57 22.68 -13.81
N ASP A 231 -19.11 21.48 -13.60
CA ASP A 231 -18.89 20.29 -14.45
C ASP A 231 -19.46 20.38 -15.87
N GLU A 232 -20.04 21.53 -16.23
CA GLU A 232 -20.65 21.79 -17.53
C GLU A 232 -19.66 21.65 -18.69
N SER A 233 -18.44 22.18 -18.55
CA SER A 233 -17.41 22.09 -19.59
C SER A 233 -16.95 20.64 -19.80
N GLU A 234 -16.84 19.84 -18.74
CA GLU A 234 -16.48 18.42 -18.83
C GLU A 234 -17.60 17.57 -19.46
N ARG A 235 -18.87 17.90 -19.16
CA ARG A 235 -20.04 17.25 -19.81
C ARG A 235 -20.07 17.56 -21.30
N ILE A 236 -19.80 18.80 -21.71
CA ILE A 236 -19.76 19.20 -23.12
C ILE A 236 -18.62 18.50 -23.85
N PHE A 237 -17.45 18.40 -23.22
CA PHE A 237 -16.31 17.64 -23.74
C PHE A 237 -16.65 16.16 -23.96
N LYS A 238 -17.21 15.49 -22.94
CA LYS A 238 -17.60 14.07 -23.03
C LYS A 238 -18.70 13.82 -24.07
N ALA A 239 -19.63 14.75 -24.24
CA ALA A 239 -20.77 14.59 -25.15
C ALA A 239 -20.48 15.01 -26.60
N HIS A 240 -19.61 16.00 -26.82
CA HIS A 240 -19.46 16.65 -28.13
C HIS A 240 -18.01 16.79 -28.64
N GLY A 241 -17.02 16.34 -27.87
CA GLY A 241 -15.60 16.34 -28.26
C GLY A 241 -14.87 17.67 -28.07
N LEU A 242 -13.57 17.68 -28.40
CA LEU A 242 -12.66 18.83 -28.17
C LEU A 242 -13.11 20.13 -28.86
N ASP A 243 -13.65 20.03 -30.07
CA ASP A 243 -13.94 21.22 -30.88
C ASP A 243 -15.05 22.09 -30.24
N LYS A 244 -16.09 21.43 -29.72
CA LYS A 244 -17.18 22.12 -29.01
C LYS A 244 -16.78 22.62 -27.62
N PHE A 245 -15.79 22.01 -26.99
CA PHE A 245 -15.25 22.48 -25.72
C PHE A 245 -14.57 23.84 -25.90
N PHE A 246 -13.73 24.00 -26.93
CA PHE A 246 -13.09 25.30 -27.20
C PHE A 246 -14.08 26.39 -27.60
N GLU A 247 -15.15 26.05 -28.32
CA GLU A 247 -16.23 27.01 -28.63
C GLU A 247 -16.95 27.46 -27.34
N HIS A 248 -17.25 26.52 -26.44
CA HIS A 248 -17.90 26.81 -25.15
C HIS A 248 -17.01 27.65 -24.22
N GLU A 249 -15.71 27.34 -24.10
CA GLU A 249 -14.79 28.15 -23.32
C GLU A 249 -14.66 29.58 -23.86
N ARG A 250 -14.58 29.73 -25.18
CA ARG A 250 -14.48 31.05 -25.82
C ARG A 250 -15.76 31.87 -25.66
N GLU A 251 -16.92 31.22 -25.62
CA GLU A 251 -18.21 31.90 -25.41
C GLU A 251 -18.45 32.29 -23.95
N ASN A 252 -17.90 31.53 -23.00
CA ASN A 252 -18.09 31.76 -21.56
C ASN A 252 -16.89 32.41 -20.84
N GLU A 253 -15.86 32.85 -21.58
CA GLU A 253 -14.63 33.49 -21.05
C GLU A 253 -14.91 34.70 -20.12
N ASN A 254 -16.04 35.40 -20.29
CA ASN A 254 -16.42 36.58 -19.50
C ASN A 254 -17.69 36.41 -18.67
N THR A 255 -18.24 35.19 -18.59
CA THR A 255 -19.45 34.92 -17.83
C THR A 255 -19.05 34.55 -16.41
N LEU A 256 -19.43 35.36 -15.43
CA LEU A 256 -19.22 35.02 -14.02
C LEU A 256 -20.01 33.76 -13.68
N LEU A 257 -19.35 32.77 -13.11
CA LEU A 257 -19.98 31.54 -12.62
C LEU A 257 -20.87 31.89 -11.42
N ASP A 258 -22.18 31.61 -11.53
CA ASP A 258 -23.11 31.74 -10.41
C ASP A 258 -22.76 30.71 -9.30
N HIS A 259 -22.77 31.19 -8.05
CA HIS A 259 -22.37 30.47 -6.84
C HIS A 259 -23.45 29.51 -6.31
#